data_AF-E6N969-F1
#
_entry.id   AF-E6N969-F1
#
_cell.length_a   1.000
_cell.length_b   1.000
_cell.length_c   1.000
_cell.angle_alpha   90.00
_cell.angle_beta   90.00
_cell.angle_gamma   90.00
#
_symmetry.space_group_name_H-M   'P 1'
#
loop_
_entity.id
_entity.type
_entity.pdbx_description
1 polymer ?
#
loop_
_entity_poly.entity_id
_entity_poly.type
_entity_poly.pdbx_seq_one_letter_code
_entity_poly.pdbx_strand_id
1 'polypeptide(L)'
;MSSDSWFGRRRRRFSFFEEFDRMFEEMQREIMEEMRRMMEYVPKELVKETRTPEGIRRQYGPFIYGYSITIGPDGKPVIRQFGNVVPGALPRGVEVRPEREPLVDVFEEDQNVKVVAEIPGVRKEDIDLTVDEKMLTIKVDTEQRKYYKEVELPVEVSTTGVKATYNNGVLEVTLPKKQASKPRGEKIKIE
;
A
#
# COMPACT_ATOMS: atom_id res chain seq x y z
N MET A 1 39.63 12.74 -6.30
CA MET A 1 39.35 12.42 -7.71
C MET A 1 39.10 10.94 -7.81
N SER A 2 37.91 10.60 -8.29
CA SER A 2 37.39 9.24 -8.46
C SER A 2 38.01 8.53 -9.65
N SER A 3 38.24 7.24 -9.51
CA SER A 3 37.74 6.15 -10.36
C SER A 3 38.50 4.87 -9.99
N ASP A 4 37.93 3.71 -10.34
CA ASP A 4 38.57 2.39 -10.32
C ASP A 4 38.28 1.42 -9.16
N SER A 5 36.99 1.20 -8.87
CA SER A 5 36.57 -0.10 -8.30
C SER A 5 35.21 -0.60 -8.77
N TRP A 6 34.76 -0.23 -9.98
CA TRP A 6 33.42 -0.57 -10.48
C TRP A 6 33.33 -1.82 -11.40
N PHE A 7 34.45 -2.35 -11.92
CA PHE A 7 34.40 -3.37 -12.99
C PHE A 7 34.60 -4.84 -12.56
N GLY A 8 34.73 -5.14 -11.26
CA GLY A 8 35.01 -6.51 -10.80
C GLY A 8 33.80 -7.44 -10.55
N ARG A 9 32.55 -6.94 -10.54
CA ARG A 9 31.36 -7.74 -10.11
C ARG A 9 30.28 -7.92 -11.19
N ARG A 10 30.63 -7.86 -12.47
CA ARG A 10 29.63 -7.90 -13.56
C ARG A 10 29.08 -9.29 -13.92
N ARG A 11 29.60 -10.39 -13.37
CA ARG A 11 29.13 -11.75 -13.71
C ARG A 11 27.98 -12.30 -12.84
N ARG A 12 27.73 -11.79 -11.64
CA ARG A 12 26.61 -12.26 -10.78
C ARG A 12 25.29 -11.53 -11.01
N ARG A 13 25.31 -10.32 -11.59
CA ARG A 13 24.11 -9.51 -11.79
C ARG A 13 23.18 -10.07 -12.88
N PHE A 14 23.73 -10.70 -13.92
CA PHE A 14 22.94 -11.22 -15.04
C PHE A 14 22.04 -12.41 -14.65
N SER A 15 22.54 -13.35 -13.82
CA SER A 15 21.77 -14.53 -13.41
C SER A 15 20.57 -14.19 -12.52
N PHE A 16 20.70 -13.15 -11.68
CA PHE A 16 19.61 -12.72 -10.80
C PHE A 16 18.43 -12.14 -11.59
N PHE A 17 18.70 -11.36 -12.65
CA PHE A 17 17.62 -10.82 -13.49
C PHE A 17 16.92 -11.90 -14.30
N GLU A 18 17.63 -12.89 -14.85
CA GLU A 18 16.98 -13.99 -15.59
C GLU A 18 16.13 -14.92 -14.70
N GLU A 19 16.55 -15.12 -13.45
CA GLU A 19 15.78 -15.89 -12.47
C GLU A 19 14.56 -15.09 -11.99
N PHE A 20 14.73 -13.78 -11.79
CA PHE A 20 13.64 -12.86 -11.49
C PHE A 20 12.63 -12.75 -12.65
N ASP A 21 13.09 -12.64 -13.90
CA ASP A 21 12.24 -12.54 -15.08
C ASP A 21 11.39 -13.80 -15.25
N ARG A 22 11.98 -14.99 -15.03
CA ARG A 22 11.22 -16.26 -15.03
C ARG A 22 10.18 -16.32 -13.92
N MET A 23 10.57 -15.97 -12.70
CA MET A 23 9.64 -15.91 -11.56
C MET A 23 8.49 -14.92 -11.82
N PHE A 24 8.79 -13.78 -12.44
CA PHE A 24 7.82 -12.76 -12.80
C PHE A 24 6.86 -13.23 -13.89
N GLU A 25 7.37 -13.89 -14.94
CA GLU A 25 6.55 -14.47 -16.00
C GLU A 25 5.62 -15.57 -15.49
N GLU A 26 6.09 -16.42 -14.58
CA GLU A 26 5.27 -17.46 -13.94
C GLU A 26 4.17 -16.82 -13.08
N MET A 27 4.53 -15.87 -12.22
CA MET A 27 3.57 -15.12 -11.41
C MET A 27 2.53 -14.40 -12.27
N GLN A 28 2.93 -13.77 -13.39
CA GLN A 28 1.99 -13.12 -14.31
C GLN A 28 1.00 -14.10 -14.95
N ARG A 29 1.44 -15.31 -15.30
CA ARG A 29 0.54 -16.35 -15.84
C ARG A 29 -0.45 -16.81 -14.78
N GLU A 30 0.00 -17.08 -13.56
CA GLU A 30 -0.87 -17.47 -12.46
C GLU A 30 -1.93 -16.40 -12.17
N ILE A 31 -1.52 -15.13 -12.08
CA ILE A 31 -2.44 -14.01 -11.88
C ILE A 31 -3.45 -13.90 -13.03
N MET A 32 -3.02 -14.05 -14.30
CA MET A 32 -3.92 -14.00 -15.46
C MET A 32 -4.96 -15.11 -15.44
N GLU A 33 -4.55 -16.32 -15.07
CA GLU A 33 -5.46 -17.45 -14.92
C GLU A 33 -6.45 -17.25 -13.77
N GLU A 34 -5.97 -16.74 -12.64
CA GLU A 34 -6.83 -16.40 -11.51
C GLU A 34 -7.80 -15.26 -11.81
N MET A 35 -7.35 -14.19 -12.50
CA MET A 35 -8.22 -13.10 -12.94
C MET A 35 -9.32 -13.58 -13.87
N ARG A 36 -9.04 -14.56 -14.73
CA ARG A 36 -10.05 -15.17 -15.60
C ARG A 36 -11.12 -15.89 -14.78
N ARG A 37 -10.75 -16.60 -13.71
CA ARG A 37 -11.70 -17.25 -12.79
C ARG A 37 -12.46 -16.23 -11.94
N MET A 38 -11.78 -15.16 -11.51
CA MET A 38 -12.33 -14.07 -10.71
C MET A 38 -13.48 -13.33 -11.40
N MET A 39 -13.48 -13.24 -12.75
CA MET A 39 -14.58 -12.60 -13.50
C MET A 39 -15.97 -13.19 -13.20
N GLU A 40 -16.04 -14.43 -12.72
CA GLU A 40 -17.29 -15.09 -12.32
C GLU A 40 -17.83 -14.59 -10.95
N TYR A 41 -16.98 -13.99 -10.12
CA TYR A 41 -17.27 -13.59 -8.74
C TYR A 41 -17.15 -12.08 -8.49
N VAL A 42 -17.17 -11.27 -9.54
CA VAL A 42 -17.04 -9.81 -9.43
C VAL A 42 -18.19 -9.23 -8.61
N PRO A 43 -17.91 -8.41 -7.57
CA PRO A 43 -18.93 -7.68 -6.82
C PRO A 43 -19.83 -6.84 -7.73
N LYS A 44 -21.13 -6.77 -7.43
CA LYS A 44 -22.11 -6.05 -8.27
C LYS A 44 -21.80 -4.56 -8.39
N GLU A 45 -21.17 -3.99 -7.37
CA GLU A 45 -20.72 -2.59 -7.29
C GLU A 45 -19.70 -2.25 -8.38
N LEU A 46 -18.99 -3.25 -8.91
CA LEU A 46 -18.00 -3.13 -9.98
C LEU A 46 -18.57 -3.51 -11.36
N VAL A 47 -19.88 -3.76 -11.46
CA VAL A 47 -20.58 -4.09 -12.70
C VAL A 47 -21.59 -2.98 -13.03
N LYS A 48 -21.27 -2.18 -14.05
CA LYS A 48 -22.17 -1.15 -14.57
C LYS A 48 -22.94 -1.70 -15.77
N GLU A 49 -24.24 -1.90 -15.61
CA GLU A 49 -25.14 -2.26 -16.71
C GLU A 49 -25.75 -0.99 -17.33
N THR A 50 -25.60 -0.82 -18.64
CA THR A 50 -26.21 0.28 -19.40
C THR A 50 -27.15 -0.30 -20.44
N ARG A 51 -28.42 0.10 -20.42
CA ARG A 51 -29.39 -0.24 -21.47
C ARG A 51 -29.13 0.62 -22.69
N THR A 52 -28.90 -0.02 -23.84
CA THR A 52 -28.72 0.62 -25.14
C THR A 52 -29.78 0.10 -26.11
N PRO A 53 -30.05 0.81 -27.23
CA PRO A 53 -30.96 0.32 -28.27
C PRO A 53 -30.59 -1.07 -28.83
N GLU A 54 -29.33 -1.46 -28.71
CA GLU A 54 -28.76 -2.74 -29.19
C GLU A 54 -28.76 -3.85 -28.11
N GLY A 55 -29.22 -3.56 -26.89
CA GLY A 55 -29.25 -4.50 -25.77
C GLY A 55 -28.60 -3.98 -24.49
N ILE A 56 -28.34 -4.87 -23.54
CA ILE A 56 -27.68 -4.55 -22.27
C ILE A 56 -26.17 -4.60 -22.46
N ARG A 57 -25.50 -3.47 -22.27
CA ARG A 57 -24.03 -3.38 -22.26
C ARG A 57 -23.53 -3.45 -20.81
N ARG A 58 -22.72 -4.45 -20.49
CA ARG A 58 -22.07 -4.59 -19.17
C ARG A 58 -20.65 -4.05 -19.23
N GLN A 59 -20.30 -3.21 -18.27
CA GLN A 59 -18.94 -2.71 -18.05
C GLN A 59 -18.45 -3.18 -16.68
N TYR A 60 -17.27 -3.78 -16.63
CA TYR A 60 -16.69 -4.35 -15.42
C TYR A 60 -15.49 -3.51 -14.95
N GLY A 61 -15.30 -3.36 -13.64
CA GLY A 61 -14.14 -2.73 -13.02
C GLY A 61 -14.35 -1.25 -12.62
N PRO A 62 -13.26 -0.51 -12.33
CA PRO A 62 -11.86 -0.87 -12.60
C PRO A 62 -11.32 -1.98 -11.68
N PHE A 63 -10.51 -2.88 -12.26
CA PHE A 63 -9.67 -3.82 -11.52
C PHE A 63 -8.23 -3.34 -11.59
N ILE A 64 -7.63 -3.13 -10.43
CA ILE A 64 -6.27 -2.66 -10.25
C ILE A 64 -5.57 -3.72 -9.43
N TYR A 65 -4.59 -4.36 -10.05
CA TYR A 65 -3.65 -5.26 -9.39
C TYR A 65 -2.25 -4.73 -9.65
N GLY A 66 -1.48 -4.53 -8.60
CA GLY A 66 -0.10 -4.12 -8.72
C GLY A 66 0.74 -4.60 -7.55
N TYR A 67 2.04 -4.63 -7.77
CA TYR A 67 3.03 -4.95 -6.74
C TYR A 67 4.27 -4.09 -6.94
N SER A 68 4.93 -3.77 -5.84
CA SER A 68 6.24 -3.14 -5.77
C SER A 68 7.21 -4.14 -5.14
N ILE A 69 8.36 -4.35 -5.76
CA ILE A 69 9.42 -5.24 -5.26
C ILE A 69 10.63 -4.38 -4.96
N THR A 70 11.05 -4.37 -3.70
CA THR A 70 12.27 -3.69 -3.25
C THR A 70 13.29 -4.73 -2.81
N ILE A 71 14.52 -4.67 -3.33
CA ILE A 71 15.60 -5.58 -2.94
C ILE A 71 16.56 -4.80 -2.04
N GLY A 72 16.62 -5.18 -0.76
CA GLY A 72 17.49 -4.55 0.23
C GLY A 72 18.96 -4.95 0.06
N PRO A 73 19.87 -4.30 0.83
CA PRO A 73 21.29 -4.67 0.87
C PRO A 73 21.54 -6.11 1.32
N ASP A 74 20.59 -6.71 2.03
CA ASP A 74 20.55 -8.11 2.46
C ASP A 74 20.13 -9.08 1.34
N GLY A 75 19.78 -8.54 0.16
CA GLY A 75 19.38 -9.31 -1.02
C GLY A 75 17.97 -9.92 -0.93
N LYS A 76 17.22 -9.65 0.15
CA LYS A 76 15.86 -10.18 0.30
C LYS A 76 14.84 -9.27 -0.41
N PRO A 77 13.95 -9.84 -1.25
CA PRO A 77 12.89 -9.06 -1.88
C PRO A 77 11.78 -8.78 -0.87
N VAL A 78 11.37 -7.51 -0.78
CA VAL A 78 10.16 -7.07 -0.08
C VAL A 78 9.10 -6.78 -1.13
N ILE A 79 8.05 -7.58 -1.16
CA ILE A 79 6.93 -7.44 -2.10
C ILE A 79 5.79 -6.70 -1.39
N ARG A 80 5.34 -5.58 -1.94
CA ARG A 80 4.18 -4.81 -1.47
C ARG A 80 3.12 -4.82 -2.56
N GLN A 81 1.95 -5.36 -2.28
CA GLN A 81 0.83 -5.36 -3.23
C GLN A 81 -0.02 -4.10 -3.07
N PHE A 82 -0.69 -3.67 -4.13
CA PHE A 82 -1.61 -2.53 -4.12
C PHE A 82 -2.73 -2.71 -5.14
N GLY A 83 -3.77 -1.90 -5.00
CA GLY A 83 -4.95 -1.98 -5.85
C GLY A 83 -6.18 -2.50 -5.09
N ASN A 84 -7.16 -2.98 -5.84
CA ASN A 84 -8.42 -3.52 -5.29
C ASN A 84 -8.60 -5.02 -5.56
N VAL A 85 -7.57 -5.65 -6.12
CA VAL A 85 -7.49 -7.09 -6.35
C VAL A 85 -6.45 -7.65 -5.38
N VAL A 86 -6.88 -8.51 -4.46
CA VAL A 86 -6.00 -9.14 -3.46
C VAL A 86 -5.92 -10.64 -3.77
N PRO A 87 -4.71 -11.21 -3.98
CA PRO A 87 -4.55 -12.66 -4.07
C PRO A 87 -4.89 -13.28 -2.72
N GLY A 88 -5.92 -14.10 -2.65
CA GLY A 88 -6.29 -14.81 -1.43
C GLY A 88 -5.50 -16.11 -1.27
N ALA A 89 -5.34 -16.55 -0.02
CA ALA A 89 -4.88 -17.91 0.25
C ALA A 89 -5.92 -18.94 -0.23
N LEU A 90 -5.48 -19.99 -0.92
CA LEU A 90 -6.33 -21.12 -1.28
C LEU A 90 -7.01 -21.69 -0.02
N PRO A 91 -8.34 -21.98 -0.06
CA PRO A 91 -9.15 -22.21 -1.25
C PRO A 91 -9.94 -20.98 -1.73
N ARG A 92 -9.71 -19.78 -1.17
CA ARG A 92 -10.61 -18.62 -1.38
C ARG A 92 -10.39 -17.81 -2.66
N GLY A 93 -9.34 -18.09 -3.44
CA GLY A 93 -9.08 -17.41 -4.72
C GLY A 93 -8.86 -15.90 -4.57
N VAL A 94 -8.91 -15.17 -5.69
CA VAL A 94 -8.74 -13.71 -5.75
C VAL A 94 -9.96 -13.00 -5.18
N GLU A 95 -9.73 -12.11 -4.21
CA GLU A 95 -10.75 -11.24 -3.63
C GLU A 95 -10.70 -9.86 -4.30
N VAL A 96 -11.82 -9.41 -4.85
CA VAL A 96 -11.95 -8.02 -5.34
C VAL A 96 -12.69 -7.22 -4.30
N ARG A 97 -12.04 -6.16 -3.81
CA ARG A 97 -12.66 -5.21 -2.90
C ARG A 97 -13.23 -4.02 -3.68
N PRO A 98 -14.34 -3.44 -3.24
CA PRO A 98 -14.84 -2.20 -3.81
C PRO A 98 -13.90 -1.03 -3.51
N GLU A 99 -13.17 -1.07 -2.38
CA GLU A 99 -12.15 -0.08 -2.02
C GLU A 99 -10.76 -0.44 -2.58
N ARG A 100 -10.04 0.58 -3.04
CA ARG A 100 -8.63 0.47 -3.41
C ARG A 100 -7.73 0.68 -2.19
N GLU A 101 -6.70 -0.14 -2.04
CA GLU A 101 -5.62 0.16 -1.11
C GLU A 101 -4.62 1.14 -1.75
N PRO A 102 -4.40 2.33 -1.15
CA PRO A 102 -3.36 3.25 -1.58
C PRO A 102 -1.97 2.70 -1.24
N LEU A 103 -0.96 3.11 -2.01
CA LEU A 103 0.44 2.93 -1.61
C LEU A 103 0.73 3.86 -0.44
N VAL A 104 1.37 3.32 0.59
CA VAL A 104 1.72 4.05 1.81
C VAL A 104 3.17 3.78 2.19
N ASP A 105 3.88 4.85 2.50
CA ASP A 105 5.18 4.79 3.18
C ASP A 105 5.08 5.46 4.55
N VAL A 106 5.77 4.88 5.52
CA VAL A 106 5.81 5.35 6.92
C VAL A 106 7.25 5.62 7.30
N PHE A 107 7.51 6.84 7.78
CA PHE A 107 8.82 7.30 8.22
C PHE A 107 8.75 7.62 9.71
N GLU A 108 9.61 7.00 10.50
CA GLU A 108 9.84 7.38 11.88
C GLU A 108 10.97 8.43 11.94
N GLU A 109 10.62 9.66 12.31
CA GLU A 109 11.58 10.76 12.53
C GLU A 109 11.84 10.94 14.04
N ASP A 110 12.71 11.86 14.45
CA ASP A 110 13.07 12.02 15.87
C ASP A 110 11.87 12.39 16.76
N GLN A 111 11.01 13.29 16.30
CA GLN A 111 9.89 13.84 17.07
C GLN A 111 8.52 13.43 16.53
N ASN A 112 8.46 12.94 15.30
CA ASN A 112 7.21 12.67 14.59
C ASN A 112 7.25 11.32 13.89
N VAL A 113 6.07 10.83 13.54
CA VAL A 113 5.87 9.81 12.51
C VAL A 113 5.25 10.53 11.30
N LYS A 114 5.81 10.31 10.12
CA LYS A 114 5.30 10.86 8.86
C LYS A 114 4.76 9.73 8.00
N VAL A 115 3.50 9.85 7.59
CA VAL A 115 2.83 8.89 6.70
C VAL A 115 2.55 9.59 5.37
N VAL A 116 2.96 8.96 4.28
CA VAL A 116 2.73 9.46 2.91
C VAL A 116 1.89 8.43 2.15
N ALA A 117 0.76 8.85 1.60
CA ALA A 117 -0.17 7.98 0.88
C ALA A 117 -0.54 8.54 -0.51
N GLU A 118 -0.57 7.67 -1.51
CA GLU A 118 -0.98 8.03 -2.88
C GLU A 118 -2.48 7.83 -3.09
N ILE A 119 -3.21 8.93 -3.28
CA ILE A 119 -4.67 8.97 -3.44
C ILE A 119 -5.04 9.89 -4.62
N PRO A 120 -4.67 9.55 -5.88
CA PRO A 120 -4.88 10.43 -7.02
C PRO A 120 -6.36 10.54 -7.42
N GLY A 121 -6.75 11.76 -7.83
CA GLY A 121 -8.08 12.04 -8.37
C GLY A 121 -9.20 12.10 -7.32
N VAL A 122 -8.84 12.35 -6.06
CA VAL A 122 -9.78 12.57 -4.94
C VAL A 122 -9.71 14.04 -4.53
N ARG A 123 -10.83 14.64 -4.15
CA ARG A 123 -10.82 16.01 -3.60
C ARG A 123 -10.47 15.94 -2.12
N LYS A 124 -9.78 16.96 -1.61
CA LYS A 124 -9.30 16.99 -0.22
C LYS A 124 -10.44 16.77 0.78
N GLU A 125 -11.58 17.40 0.52
CA GLU A 125 -12.79 17.33 1.34
C GLU A 125 -13.45 15.94 1.41
N ASP A 126 -13.12 15.05 0.47
CA ASP A 126 -13.64 13.68 0.44
C ASP A 126 -12.73 12.67 1.18
N ILE A 127 -11.61 13.14 1.75
CA ILE A 127 -10.64 12.31 2.50
C ILE A 127 -10.96 12.39 3.99
N ASP A 128 -11.37 11.26 4.55
CA ASP A 128 -11.56 11.08 5.99
C ASP A 128 -10.30 10.47 6.61
N LEU A 129 -9.79 11.14 7.65
CA LEU A 129 -8.59 10.77 8.39
C LEU A 129 -8.93 10.62 9.87
N THR A 130 -8.75 9.41 10.38
CA THR A 130 -8.91 9.13 11.81
C THR A 130 -7.60 8.57 12.34
N VAL A 131 -7.19 9.01 13.52
CA VAL A 131 -5.97 8.54 14.17
C VAL A 131 -6.23 8.21 15.62
N ASP A 132 -5.71 7.07 16.06
CA ASP A 132 -5.59 6.70 17.46
C ASP A 132 -4.09 6.62 17.86
N GLU A 133 -3.79 6.09 19.04
CA GLU A 133 -2.41 6.07 19.54
C GLU A 133 -1.46 5.24 18.67
N LYS A 134 -1.94 4.24 17.92
CA LYS A 134 -1.10 3.31 17.13
C LYS A 134 -1.58 3.07 15.70
N MET A 135 -2.70 3.64 15.29
CA MET A 135 -3.29 3.40 13.99
C MET A 135 -3.70 4.71 13.34
N LEU A 136 -3.34 4.88 12.07
CA LEU A 136 -3.91 5.89 11.19
C LEU A 136 -4.83 5.21 10.17
N THR A 137 -6.08 5.64 10.12
CA THR A 137 -7.07 5.21 9.14
C THR A 137 -7.24 6.29 8.07
N ILE A 138 -7.15 5.88 6.81
CA ILE A 138 -7.35 6.71 5.62
C ILE A 138 -8.54 6.14 4.86
N LYS A 139 -9.61 6.93 4.71
CA LYS A 139 -10.84 6.50 4.04
C LYS A 139 -11.31 7.54 3.02
N VAL A 140 -11.76 7.04 1.87
CA VAL A 140 -12.48 7.80 0.83
C VAL A 140 -13.65 6.94 0.39
N ASP A 141 -14.87 7.50 0.44
CA ASP A 141 -16.08 6.79 0.04
C ASP A 141 -16.93 7.68 -0.87
N THR A 142 -16.53 7.78 -2.13
CA THR A 142 -17.28 8.51 -3.17
C THR A 142 -17.74 7.54 -4.25
N GLU A 143 -18.73 7.94 -5.05
CA GLU A 143 -19.20 7.12 -6.19
C GLU A 143 -18.08 6.86 -7.22
N GLN A 144 -17.15 7.80 -7.38
CA GLN A 144 -16.10 7.72 -8.39
C GLN A 144 -14.84 7.01 -7.89
N ARG A 145 -14.54 7.14 -6.59
CA ARG A 145 -13.32 6.64 -5.96
C ARG A 145 -13.61 6.14 -4.55
N LYS A 146 -13.17 4.92 -4.27
CA LYS A 146 -13.18 4.35 -2.93
C LYS A 146 -11.77 3.95 -2.53
N TYR A 147 -11.31 4.41 -1.39
CA TYR A 147 -10.02 4.05 -0.79
C TYR A 147 -10.21 3.68 0.67
N TYR A 148 -9.48 2.66 1.12
CA TYR A 148 -9.41 2.29 2.52
C TYR A 148 -8.01 1.80 2.86
N LYS A 149 -7.43 2.34 3.94
CA LYS A 149 -6.18 1.83 4.51
C LYS A 149 -6.13 2.07 6.00
N GLU A 150 -5.71 1.04 6.71
CA GLU A 150 -5.22 1.14 8.08
C GLU A 150 -3.70 1.02 8.06
N VAL A 151 -3.04 1.95 8.74
CA VAL A 151 -1.59 2.06 8.82
C VAL A 151 -1.19 1.92 10.27
N GLU A 152 -0.61 0.76 10.62
CA GLU A 152 -0.01 0.55 11.92
C GLU A 152 1.22 1.44 12.07
N LEU A 153 1.26 2.22 13.14
CA LEU A 153 2.31 3.19 13.41
C LEU A 153 3.45 2.52 14.19
N PRO A 154 4.72 2.84 13.89
CA PRO A 154 5.88 2.20 14.51
C PRO A 154 6.01 2.51 16.00
N VAL A 155 5.43 3.64 16.44
CA VAL A 155 5.45 4.11 17.84
C VAL A 155 4.12 4.77 18.19
N GLU A 156 3.87 4.93 19.49
CA GLU A 156 2.70 5.68 19.95
C GLU A 156 2.79 7.16 19.57
N VAL A 157 1.70 7.70 19.03
CA VAL A 157 1.59 9.10 18.63
C VAL A 157 0.58 9.85 19.49
N SER A 158 0.70 11.18 19.52
CA SER A 158 -0.32 12.07 20.05
C SER A 158 -1.42 12.27 19.03
N THR A 159 -2.68 12.10 19.46
CA THR A 159 -3.87 12.44 18.65
C THR A 159 -4.08 13.96 18.52
N THR A 160 -3.34 14.76 19.30
CA THR A 160 -3.34 16.22 19.22
C THR A 160 -2.09 16.74 18.50
N GLY A 161 -2.22 17.87 17.79
CA GLY A 161 -1.10 18.47 17.06
C GLY A 161 -0.80 17.83 15.70
N VAL A 162 -1.68 16.94 15.22
CA VAL A 162 -1.60 16.30 13.90
C VAL A 162 -1.74 17.33 12.80
N LYS A 163 -0.91 17.21 11.76
CA LYS A 163 -0.98 18.04 10.55
C LYS A 163 -1.13 17.16 9.33
N ALA A 164 -1.99 17.58 8.39
CA ALA A 164 -2.18 16.89 7.12
C ALA A 164 -2.13 17.88 5.96
N THR A 165 -1.43 17.51 4.89
CA THR A 165 -1.40 18.25 3.63
C THR A 165 -1.73 17.31 2.48
N TYR A 166 -2.40 17.82 1.44
CA TYR A 166 -2.77 17.04 0.28
C TYR A 166 -2.50 17.86 -0.97
N ASN A 167 -1.56 17.40 -1.79
CA ASN A 167 -1.12 18.10 -2.99
C ASN A 167 -0.89 17.10 -4.12
N ASN A 168 -1.43 17.39 -5.30
CA ASN A 168 -1.22 16.60 -6.52
C ASN A 168 -1.47 15.08 -6.35
N GLY A 169 -2.48 14.70 -5.58
CA GLY A 169 -2.79 13.28 -5.35
C GLY A 169 -1.99 12.61 -4.24
N VAL A 170 -1.11 13.33 -3.54
CA VAL A 170 -0.30 12.79 -2.43
C VAL A 170 -0.77 13.39 -1.12
N LEU A 171 -1.19 12.52 -0.20
CA LEU A 171 -1.52 12.85 1.18
C LEU A 171 -0.28 12.68 2.05
N GLU A 172 0.04 13.71 2.83
CA GLU A 172 1.10 13.66 3.84
C GLU A 172 0.51 13.98 5.21
N VAL A 173 0.67 13.05 6.16
CA VAL A 173 0.21 13.18 7.55
C VAL A 173 1.42 13.17 8.48
N THR A 174 1.57 14.20 9.30
CA THR A 174 2.60 14.33 10.34
C THR A 174 1.96 14.16 11.71
N LEU A 175 2.41 13.13 12.43
CA LEU A 175 1.89 12.70 13.73
C LEU A 175 2.97 12.91 14.79
N PRO A 176 2.80 13.82 15.77
CA PRO A 176 3.77 13.99 16.85
C PRO A 176 3.88 12.70 17.67
N LYS A 177 5.10 12.27 17.99
CA LYS A 177 5.28 11.12 18.90
C LYS A 177 4.72 11.47 20.27
N LYS A 178 4.09 10.49 20.91
CA LYS A 178 3.67 10.62 22.31
C LYS A 178 4.94 10.68 23.14
N GLN A 179 5.17 11.79 23.85
CA GLN A 179 6.30 11.86 24.77
C GLN A 179 6.10 10.77 25.81
N ALA A 180 7.08 9.88 25.96
CA ALA A 180 7.11 8.98 27.10
C ALA A 180 7.02 9.87 28.35
N SER A 181 6.02 9.61 29.20
CA SER A 181 6.08 10.13 30.57
C SER A 181 7.46 9.74 31.09
N LYS A 182 8.29 10.73 31.45
CA LYS A 182 9.68 10.48 31.87
C LYS A 182 9.67 9.24 32.78
N PRO A 183 10.40 8.15 32.44
CA PRO A 183 10.47 7.04 33.37
C PRO A 183 11.03 7.63 34.65
N ARG A 184 10.22 7.66 35.73
CA ARG A 184 10.73 7.81 37.08
C ARG A 184 11.50 6.52 37.36
N GLY A 185 12.71 6.43 36.82
CA GLY A 185 13.66 5.41 37.23
C GLY A 185 13.96 5.67 38.69
N GLU A 186 13.41 4.86 39.58
CA GLU A 186 13.85 4.85 40.97
C GLU A 186 15.17 4.09 41.05
N LYS A 187 16.16 4.68 41.74
CA LYS A 187 17.40 4.00 42.08
C LYS A 187 17.08 2.86 43.03
N ILE A 188 17.20 1.63 42.54
CA ILE A 188 17.18 0.44 43.40
C ILE A 188 18.54 0.36 44.11
N LYS A 189 18.52 0.35 45.45
CA LYS A 189 19.72 0.03 46.25
C LYS A 189 19.89 -1.48 46.27
N ILE A 190 21.11 -1.92 46.02
CA ILE A 190 21.53 -3.31 46.18
C ILE A 190 21.91 -3.49 47.66
N GLU A 191 21.42 -4.55 48.30
CA GLU A 191 21.90 -5.05 49.60
C GLU A 191 23.07 -6.02 49.41
#